data_AF-A0A2V9GSI6-F1
#
_entry.id   AF-A0A2V9GSI6-F1
#
_cell.length_a   1.000
_cell.length_b   1.000
_cell.length_c   1.000
_cell.angle_alpha   90.00
_cell.angle_beta   90.00
_cell.angle_gamma   90.00
#
_symmetry.space_group_name_H-M   'P 1'
#
loop_
_entity.id
_entity.type
_entity.pdbx_description
1 polymer ?
#
loop_
_entity_poly.entity_id
_entity_poly.type
_entity_poly.pdbx_seq_one_letter_code
_entity_poly.pdbx_strand_id
1 'polypeptide(L)'
;ANFGGSAVDPKHGYLYVVSKDLPAMLKLSLADPPSKTDSPQLRPLSLYQANCGRCHLDNLQGAPPAIPSLVGLRRRLSDNQIRTIVADGKGLMPPFAKLTSEEIDLILSYLANPTGASADASANRIPVNAGSADLTAAHYKSGFGFMFANSGLSVIAPPWTTLTAYDLNSGEIRWKIPLGEVPELAARGINDTGSHFPKVNPVVTAGGLIFTGTRDRKVRALDSATGTVLWEATVDAALEGMPAVYEQAGRQYVVFCAAARASTQAKATPGHPASADRIPGAYVAFALE
;
A
#
# COMPACT_ATOMS: atom_id res chain seq x y z
N ALA A 1 7.68 -5.06 -6.67
CA ALA A 1 6.30 -4.62 -6.36
C ALA A 1 5.35 -5.36 -7.29
N ASN A 2 4.70 -6.43 -6.84
CA ASN A 2 3.75 -7.20 -7.66
C ASN A 2 2.32 -6.72 -7.38
N PHE A 3 2.00 -5.53 -7.88
CA PHE A 3 0.63 -5.00 -7.95
C PHE A 3 -0.06 -5.33 -9.28
N GLY A 4 0.42 -6.33 -10.03
CA GLY A 4 -0.06 -6.60 -11.39
C GLY A 4 -1.51 -7.13 -11.41
N GLY A 5 -2.50 -6.24 -11.41
CA GLY A 5 -3.93 -6.58 -11.31
C GLY A 5 -4.56 -7.01 -12.63
N SER A 6 -3.83 -7.64 -13.54
CA SER A 6 -4.36 -7.99 -14.86
C SER A 6 -3.88 -9.35 -15.39
N ALA A 7 -4.69 -9.93 -16.27
CA ALA A 7 -4.38 -11.12 -17.06
C ALA A 7 -4.75 -10.86 -18.52
N VAL A 8 -4.01 -11.45 -19.46
CA VAL A 8 -4.21 -11.23 -20.90
C VAL A 8 -4.45 -12.56 -21.60
N ASP A 9 -5.45 -12.60 -22.48
CA ASP A 9 -5.61 -13.64 -23.50
C ASP A 9 -5.11 -13.07 -24.83
N PRO A 10 -3.85 -13.36 -25.22
CA PRO A 10 -3.27 -12.80 -26.43
C PRO A 10 -3.86 -13.39 -27.71
N LYS A 11 -4.49 -14.58 -27.64
CA LYS A 11 -5.07 -15.23 -28.83
C LYS A 11 -6.26 -14.44 -29.36
N HIS A 12 -7.06 -13.90 -28.46
CA HIS A 12 -8.25 -13.13 -28.81
C HIS A 12 -8.06 -11.61 -28.61
N GLY A 13 -6.97 -11.18 -27.99
CA GLY A 13 -6.71 -9.76 -27.69
C GLY A 13 -7.55 -9.24 -26.53
N TYR A 14 -7.81 -10.08 -25.51
CA TYR A 14 -8.61 -9.68 -24.35
C TYR A 14 -7.75 -9.40 -23.12
N LEU A 15 -8.11 -8.35 -22.38
CA LEU A 15 -7.46 -7.96 -21.13
C LEU A 15 -8.46 -7.98 -19.98
N TYR A 16 -8.12 -8.70 -18.92
CA TYR A 16 -8.90 -8.79 -17.69
C TYR A 16 -8.21 -7.98 -16.61
N VAL A 17 -8.91 -7.02 -16.01
CA VAL A 17 -8.35 -6.09 -15.02
C VAL A 17 -9.17 -6.12 -13.73
N VAL A 18 -8.49 -6.36 -12.61
CA VAL A 18 -9.02 -6.15 -11.27
C VAL A 18 -8.86 -4.67 -10.92
N SER A 19 -9.95 -3.94 -10.96
CA SER A 19 -10.02 -2.52 -10.61
C SER A 19 -10.44 -2.33 -9.15
N LYS A 20 -9.92 -1.27 -8.52
CA LYS A 20 -10.23 -0.90 -7.13
C LYS A 20 -10.57 0.58 -7.10
N ASP A 21 -11.76 0.91 -6.64
CA ASP A 21 -12.25 2.28 -6.62
C ASP A 21 -12.12 2.84 -5.21
N LEU A 22 -11.12 3.71 -5.03
CA LEU A 22 -10.76 4.30 -3.74
C LEU A 22 -10.59 5.81 -3.91
N PRO A 23 -11.53 6.62 -3.40
CA PRO A 23 -11.43 8.06 -3.45
C PRO A 23 -10.24 8.53 -2.61
N ALA A 24 -9.57 9.57 -3.10
CA ALA A 24 -8.49 10.25 -2.40
C ALA A 24 -8.69 11.76 -2.54
N MET A 25 -8.39 12.51 -1.49
CA MET A 25 -8.32 13.96 -1.55
C MET A 25 -6.85 14.37 -1.51
N LEU A 26 -6.32 14.80 -2.65
CA LEU A 26 -4.95 15.26 -2.76
C LEU A 26 -4.91 16.75 -2.37
N LYS A 27 -4.34 17.04 -1.20
CA LYS A 27 -4.11 18.42 -0.76
C LYS A 27 -2.67 18.80 -1.06
N LEU A 28 -2.50 19.72 -2.00
CA LEU A 28 -1.21 20.35 -2.23
C LEU A 28 -0.85 21.25 -1.06
N SER A 29 0.38 21.11 -0.60
CA SER A 29 1.03 22.00 0.34
C SER A 29 2.37 22.40 -0.25
N LEU A 30 2.83 23.61 0.03
CA LEU A 30 4.20 23.99 -0.33
C LEU A 30 5.15 22.98 0.34
N ALA A 31 6.00 22.37 -0.46
CA ALA A 31 7.16 21.69 0.06
C ALA A 31 8.04 22.76 0.71
N ASP A 32 8.57 22.44 1.88
CA ASP A 32 9.49 23.35 2.57
C ASP A 32 10.63 23.67 1.59
N PRO A 33 11.00 24.96 1.42
CA PRO A 33 12.07 25.32 0.51
C PRO A 33 13.33 24.52 0.92
N PRO A 34 14.09 23.98 -0.05
CA PRO A 34 15.33 23.29 0.29
C PRO A 34 16.24 24.28 1.00
N SER A 35 16.36 24.16 2.32
CA SER A 35 17.16 25.09 3.10
C SER A 35 18.63 24.83 2.83
N LYS A 36 19.22 25.66 1.96
CA LYS A 36 20.69 25.77 1.82
C LYS A 36 21.29 26.80 2.77
N THR A 37 20.48 27.39 3.65
CA THR A 37 20.88 28.48 4.57
C THR A 37 20.27 28.33 5.95
N ASP A 38 20.11 27.11 6.44
CA ASP A 38 19.84 26.94 7.87
C ASP A 38 21.07 27.39 8.65
N SER A 39 20.84 28.24 9.67
CA SER A 39 21.83 28.45 10.71
C SER A 39 22.35 27.09 11.19
N PRO A 40 23.64 26.92 11.53
CA PRO A 40 24.21 25.62 11.91
C PRO A 40 23.40 24.83 12.95
N GLN A 41 22.59 25.52 13.77
CA GLN A 41 21.68 24.94 14.76
C GLN A 41 20.42 24.25 14.17
N LEU A 42 19.94 24.65 12.98
CA LEU A 42 18.69 24.13 12.39
C LEU A 42 18.91 23.02 11.36
N ARG A 43 20.14 22.90 10.84
CA ARG A 43 20.53 21.89 9.85
C ARG A 43 20.24 20.43 10.27
N PRO A 44 20.40 20.02 11.55
CA PRO A 44 19.98 18.70 12.01
C PRO A 44 18.49 18.41 11.83
N LEU A 45 17.63 19.39 12.13
CA LEU A 45 16.17 19.27 12.04
C LEU A 45 15.72 19.19 10.58
N SER A 46 16.24 20.04 9.70
CA SER A 46 15.85 20.03 8.30
C SER A 46 16.28 18.75 7.57
N LEU A 47 17.47 18.23 7.86
CA LEU A 47 17.90 16.91 7.36
C LEU A 47 16.96 15.80 7.82
N TYR A 48 16.52 15.82 9.08
CA TYR A 48 15.53 14.86 9.57
C TYR A 48 14.18 15.02 8.86
N GLN A 49 13.65 16.23 8.72
CA GLN A 49 12.33 16.46 8.13
C GLN A 49 12.29 16.09 6.64
N ALA A 50 13.35 16.43 5.90
CA ALA A 50 13.46 16.14 4.48
C ALA A 50 13.53 14.64 4.17
N ASN A 51 14.16 13.85 5.06
CA ASN A 51 14.48 12.45 4.77
C ASN A 51 13.66 11.45 5.61
N CYS A 52 13.30 11.79 6.85
CA CYS A 52 12.75 10.87 7.84
C CYS A 52 11.34 11.27 8.32
N GLY A 53 11.08 12.58 8.40
CA GLY A 53 9.86 13.14 9.00
C GLY A 53 8.56 12.71 8.33
N ARG A 54 8.58 12.40 7.04
CA ARG A 54 7.40 11.90 6.31
C ARG A 54 6.83 10.60 6.91
N CYS A 55 7.69 9.75 7.43
CA CYS A 55 7.31 8.46 8.00
C CYS A 55 7.32 8.50 9.53
N HIS A 56 8.38 9.05 10.12
CA HIS A 56 8.59 9.05 11.57
C HIS A 56 7.94 10.24 12.31
N LEU A 57 7.33 11.16 11.56
CA LEU A 57 6.66 12.38 12.02
C LEU A 57 7.61 13.36 12.74
N ASP A 58 7.22 14.64 12.81
CA ASP A 58 8.02 15.66 13.51
C ASP A 58 8.11 15.40 15.02
N ASN A 59 7.15 14.69 15.59
CA ASN A 59 7.13 14.31 17.00
C ASN A 59 7.87 12.99 17.31
N LEU A 60 8.53 12.39 16.31
CA LEU A 60 9.28 11.12 16.39
C LEU A 60 8.43 9.89 16.78
N GLN A 61 7.10 10.01 16.86
CA GLN A 61 6.25 8.90 17.29
C GLN A 61 6.05 7.87 16.17
N GLY A 62 6.23 8.27 14.92
CA GLY A 62 5.94 7.43 13.74
C GLY A 62 4.48 6.98 13.71
N ALA A 63 4.25 5.84 13.08
CA ALA A 63 2.93 5.18 13.01
C ALA A 63 3.08 3.69 13.34
N PRO A 64 3.27 3.32 14.62
CA PRO A 64 3.54 1.94 15.01
C PRO A 64 2.39 0.97 14.67
N PRO A 65 2.68 -0.30 14.35
CA PRO A 65 4.00 -0.91 14.28
C PRO A 65 4.65 -0.78 12.89
N ALA A 66 3.93 -0.23 11.90
CA ALA A 66 4.40 -0.14 10.51
C ALA A 66 5.60 0.81 10.38
N ILE A 67 5.57 1.93 11.10
CA ILE A 67 6.68 2.86 11.19
C ILE A 67 7.02 3.06 12.68
N PRO A 68 8.18 2.58 13.16
CA PRO A 68 8.49 2.60 14.58
C PRO A 68 8.73 4.02 15.10
N SER A 69 8.47 4.21 16.39
CA SER A 69 8.86 5.44 17.08
C SER A 69 10.37 5.55 17.19
N LEU A 70 10.89 6.76 16.97
CA LEU A 70 12.27 7.14 17.21
C LEU A 70 12.46 7.82 18.58
N VAL A 71 11.39 8.00 19.36
CA VAL A 71 11.49 8.50 20.73
C VAL A 71 12.38 7.56 21.55
N GLY A 72 13.43 8.12 22.15
CA GLY A 72 14.40 7.37 22.94
C GLY A 72 15.14 6.27 22.16
N LEU A 73 15.33 6.42 20.85
CA LEU A 73 15.96 5.42 19.97
C LEU A 73 17.31 4.91 20.51
N ARG A 74 18.16 5.81 21.01
CA ARG A 74 19.49 5.50 21.56
C ARG A 74 19.47 4.66 22.84
N ARG A 75 18.31 4.48 23.48
CA ARG A 75 18.14 3.52 24.58
C ARG A 75 17.99 2.08 24.10
N ARG A 76 17.71 1.88 22.81
CA ARG A 76 17.38 0.58 22.21
C ARG A 76 18.39 0.14 21.15
N LEU A 77 19.03 1.07 20.47
CA LEU A 77 19.98 0.81 19.39
C LEU A 77 21.24 1.66 19.57
N SER A 78 22.40 1.09 19.20
CA SER A 78 23.66 1.83 19.11
C SER A 78 23.70 2.70 17.85
N ASP A 79 24.54 3.73 17.86
CA ASP A 79 24.72 4.61 16.70
C ASP A 79 25.13 3.85 15.44
N ASN A 80 26.00 2.83 15.57
CA ASN A 80 26.38 1.99 14.43
C ASN A 80 25.19 1.19 13.88
N GLN A 81 24.33 0.64 14.74
CA GLN A 81 23.11 -0.03 14.30
C GLN A 81 22.17 0.93 13.58
N ILE A 82 22.04 2.16 14.07
CA ILE A 82 21.20 3.18 13.42
C ILE A 82 21.77 3.55 12.04
N ARG A 83 23.09 3.75 11.92
CA ARG A 83 23.75 4.03 10.64
C ARG A 83 23.51 2.93 9.61
N THR A 84 23.69 1.67 10.00
CA THR A 84 23.43 0.53 9.10
C THR A 84 21.97 0.51 8.65
N ILE A 85 21.01 0.75 9.56
CA ILE A 85 19.58 0.81 9.20
C ILE A 85 19.29 1.96 8.23
N VAL A 86 19.91 3.13 8.41
CA VAL A 86 19.72 4.29 7.52
C VAL A 86 20.37 4.02 6.15
N ALA A 87 21.58 3.46 6.12
CA ALA A 87 22.32 3.19 4.88
C ALA A 87 21.66 2.07 4.06
N ASP A 88 21.32 0.96 4.69
CA ASP A 88 20.89 -0.28 4.01
C ASP A 88 19.36 -0.45 3.99
N GLY A 89 18.64 0.33 4.79
CA GLY A 89 17.21 0.17 5.00
C GLY A 89 16.88 -0.99 5.94
N LYS A 90 15.62 -1.07 6.37
CA LYS A 90 15.10 -2.19 7.17
C LYS A 90 13.58 -2.31 7.04
N GLY A 91 13.11 -3.48 6.61
CA GLY A 91 11.68 -3.73 6.43
C GLY A 91 11.08 -2.81 5.36
N LEU A 92 10.16 -1.92 5.77
CA LEU A 92 9.54 -0.92 4.89
C LEU A 92 10.38 0.37 4.75
N MET A 93 11.41 0.56 5.58
CA MET A 93 12.29 1.72 5.50
C MET A 93 13.31 1.52 4.36
N PRO A 94 13.29 2.34 3.30
CA PRO A 94 14.24 2.21 2.19
C PRO A 94 15.65 2.66 2.61
N PRO A 95 16.70 2.24 1.87
CA PRO A 95 18.07 2.72 2.08
C PRO A 95 18.20 4.21 1.68
N PHE A 96 18.97 4.96 2.46
CA PHE A 96 19.29 6.38 2.21
C PHE A 96 20.74 6.55 1.74
N ALA A 97 21.11 5.84 0.67
CA ALA A 97 22.47 5.82 0.13
C ALA A 97 23.05 7.18 -0.33
N LYS A 98 22.20 8.23 -0.42
CA LYS A 98 22.62 9.59 -0.79
C LYS A 98 23.05 10.46 0.39
N LEU A 99 22.76 10.04 1.63
CA LEU A 99 23.18 10.77 2.82
C LEU A 99 24.64 10.45 3.14
N THR A 100 25.42 11.49 3.38
CA THR A 100 26.81 11.38 3.84
C THR A 100 26.84 10.98 5.32
N SER A 101 27.97 10.41 5.77
CA SER A 101 28.17 10.08 7.19
C SER A 101 27.98 11.28 8.12
N GLU A 102 28.41 12.47 7.68
CA GLU A 102 28.25 13.74 8.40
C GLU A 102 26.78 14.17 8.51
N GLU A 103 25.98 13.99 7.45
CA GLU A 103 24.55 14.27 7.50
C GLU A 103 23.81 13.29 8.41
N ILE A 104 24.23 12.03 8.43
CA ILE A 104 23.70 11.03 9.37
C ILE A 104 24.06 11.41 10.82
N ASP A 105 25.26 11.93 11.07
CA ASP A 105 25.65 12.45 12.39
C ASP A 105 24.75 13.59 12.86
N LEU A 106 24.45 14.52 11.95
CA LEU A 106 23.54 15.62 12.24
C LEU A 106 22.13 15.10 12.57
N ILE A 107 21.60 14.15 11.80
CA ILE A 107 20.29 13.52 12.11
C ILE A 107 20.33 12.81 13.48
N LEU A 108 21.39 12.06 13.78
CA LEU A 108 21.57 11.40 15.08
C LEU A 108 21.64 12.40 16.24
N SER A 109 22.26 13.56 16.02
CA SER A 109 22.33 14.63 17.01
C SER A 109 20.94 15.22 17.32
N TYR A 110 20.10 15.39 16.29
CA TYR A 110 18.72 15.82 16.46
C TYR A 110 17.88 14.78 17.21
N LEU A 111 18.01 13.49 16.86
CA LEU A 111 17.29 12.41 17.54
C LEU A 111 17.68 12.25 19.02
N ALA A 112 18.89 12.69 19.38
CA ALA A 112 19.35 12.68 20.77
C ALA A 112 18.68 13.80 21.60
N ASN A 113 18.51 15.00 21.02
CA ASN A 113 17.95 16.18 21.69
C ASN A 113 16.97 16.94 20.78
N PRO A 114 15.77 16.39 20.53
CA PRO A 114 14.82 16.98 19.58
C PRO A 114 14.22 18.31 20.06
N THR A 115 14.22 18.58 21.37
CA THR A 115 13.68 19.80 21.98
C THR A 115 14.62 21.00 21.85
N GLY A 116 15.94 20.78 21.74
CA GLY A 116 16.94 21.85 21.63
C GLY A 116 16.88 22.62 20.31
N ALA A 117 16.43 21.99 19.23
CA ALA A 117 16.27 22.64 17.92
C ALA A 117 14.96 23.43 17.78
N SER A 118 13.93 23.14 18.60
CA SER A 118 12.63 23.81 18.52
C SER A 118 12.51 25.05 19.39
N ALA A 119 13.24 25.15 20.51
CA ALA A 119 13.15 26.30 21.42
C ALA A 119 13.66 27.61 20.78
N ASP A 120 14.76 27.54 20.03
CA ASP A 120 15.32 28.72 19.34
C ASP A 120 14.68 28.99 17.96
N ALA A 121 14.06 27.98 17.34
CA ALA A 121 13.37 28.14 16.05
C ALA A 121 12.06 28.94 16.16
N SER A 122 11.46 29.02 17.35
CA SER A 122 10.27 29.83 17.61
C SER A 122 10.57 31.31 17.87
N ALA A 123 11.76 31.65 18.35
CA ALA A 123 12.10 33.02 18.75
C ALA A 123 12.62 33.88 17.58
N ASN A 124 13.04 33.27 16.46
CA ASN A 124 13.61 33.98 15.33
C ASN A 124 12.94 33.70 13.99
N ARG A 125 11.63 33.37 14.00
CA ARG A 125 10.83 33.45 12.77
C ARG A 125 10.66 34.91 12.40
N ILE A 126 11.60 35.44 11.61
CA ILE A 126 11.39 36.67 10.85
C ILE A 126 10.04 36.51 10.14
N PRO A 127 9.09 37.47 10.26
CA PRO A 127 7.86 37.41 9.51
C PRO A 127 8.27 37.37 8.04
N VAL A 128 8.04 36.25 7.37
CA VAL A 128 8.22 36.19 5.92
C VAL A 128 7.10 37.06 5.38
N ASN A 129 7.44 38.32 5.05
CA ASN A 129 6.57 39.17 4.27
C ASN A 129 6.16 38.36 3.05
N ALA A 130 4.85 38.21 2.85
CA ALA A 130 4.26 37.62 1.65
C ALA A 130 4.43 38.56 0.44
N GLY A 131 5.67 39.00 0.20
CA GLY A 131 6.08 39.67 -1.02
C GLY A 131 6.55 38.61 -1.99
N SER A 132 5.72 38.36 -3.00
CA SER A 132 6.03 37.60 -4.23
C SER A 132 7.10 36.52 -4.06
N ALA A 133 6.77 35.44 -3.34
CA ALA A 133 7.53 34.20 -3.52
C ALA A 133 7.44 33.85 -5.01
N ASP A 134 8.58 33.75 -5.67
CA ASP A 134 8.66 33.32 -7.07
C ASP A 134 8.04 31.92 -7.18
N LEU A 135 6.79 31.86 -7.64
CA LEU A 135 6.02 30.63 -7.74
C LEU A 135 6.65 29.64 -8.73
N THR A 136 7.62 30.08 -9.55
CA THR A 136 8.36 29.21 -10.46
C THR A 136 9.38 28.31 -9.75
N ALA A 137 9.77 28.64 -8.50
CA ALA A 137 10.70 27.86 -7.68
C ALA A 137 10.02 27.03 -6.57
N ALA A 138 8.69 27.15 -6.40
CA ALA A 138 7.95 26.47 -5.35
C ALA A 138 7.69 24.99 -5.70
N HIS A 139 8.30 24.08 -4.94
CA HIS A 139 7.91 22.67 -4.99
C HIS A 139 6.64 22.45 -4.16
N TYR A 140 5.72 21.60 -4.63
CA TYR A 140 4.52 21.23 -3.90
C TYR A 140 4.59 19.75 -3.50
N LYS A 141 4.09 19.42 -2.32
CA LYS A 141 3.91 18.04 -1.83
C LYS A 141 2.43 17.77 -1.56
N SER A 142 2.01 16.53 -1.81
CA SER A 142 0.72 15.99 -1.35
C SER A 142 0.98 14.75 -0.50
N GLY A 143 0.19 14.58 0.56
CA GLY A 143 0.10 13.29 1.24
C GLY A 143 -0.40 12.21 0.28
N PHE A 144 -0.01 10.97 0.53
CA PHE A 144 -0.61 9.79 -0.09
C PHE A 144 -1.62 9.21 0.90
N GLY A 145 -2.85 8.96 0.46
CA GLY A 145 -3.89 8.38 1.31
C GLY A 145 -5.22 8.23 0.58
N PHE A 146 -6.00 7.23 0.97
CA PHE A 146 -7.37 7.01 0.51
C PHE A 146 -8.35 7.43 1.61
N MET A 147 -9.55 7.81 1.22
CA MET A 147 -10.61 8.21 2.12
C MET A 147 -11.42 6.99 2.56
N PHE A 148 -11.49 6.77 3.86
CA PHE A 148 -12.29 5.72 4.48
C PHE A 148 -13.29 6.33 5.46
N ALA A 149 -14.48 5.74 5.56
CA ALA A 149 -15.46 6.07 6.59
C ALA A 149 -15.00 5.54 7.95
N ASN A 150 -15.66 5.94 9.04
CA ASN A 150 -15.41 5.38 10.38
C ASN A 150 -15.61 3.86 10.45
N SER A 151 -16.37 3.28 9.51
CA SER A 151 -16.49 1.83 9.34
C SER A 151 -15.22 1.16 8.81
N GLY A 152 -14.26 1.93 8.29
CA GLY A 152 -13.06 1.44 7.61
C GLY A 152 -13.25 1.05 6.15
N LEU A 153 -14.46 1.22 5.61
CA LEU A 153 -14.77 1.01 4.20
C LEU A 153 -14.56 2.31 3.42
N SER A 154 -14.34 2.18 2.11
CA SER A 154 -14.26 3.33 1.20
C SER A 154 -15.55 4.17 1.26
N VAL A 155 -15.41 5.50 1.12
CA VAL A 155 -16.52 6.45 1.30
C VAL A 155 -17.49 6.53 0.11
N ILE A 156 -17.23 5.80 -0.98
CA ILE A 156 -18.15 5.65 -2.12
C ILE A 156 -19.04 4.41 -1.95
N ALA A 157 -20.15 4.38 -2.67
CA ALA A 157 -20.99 3.18 -2.76
C ALA A 157 -20.23 2.01 -3.43
N PRO A 158 -20.52 0.75 -3.07
CA PRO A 158 -20.00 -0.41 -3.79
C PRO A 158 -20.51 -0.48 -5.25
N PRO A 159 -19.84 -1.27 -6.12
CA PRO A 159 -18.73 -2.17 -5.82
C PRO A 159 -17.38 -1.45 -5.67
N TRP A 160 -16.62 -1.80 -4.62
CA TRP A 160 -15.27 -1.23 -4.41
C TRP A 160 -14.17 -1.94 -5.20
N THR A 161 -14.45 -3.17 -5.65
CA THR A 161 -13.58 -3.92 -6.56
C THR A 161 -14.43 -4.54 -7.65
N THR A 162 -13.95 -4.43 -8.89
CA THR A 162 -14.54 -5.11 -10.03
C THR A 162 -13.52 -5.91 -10.81
N LEU A 163 -13.97 -6.96 -11.50
CA LEU A 163 -13.24 -7.58 -12.60
C LEU A 163 -13.84 -7.08 -13.91
N THR A 164 -13.02 -6.50 -14.78
CA THR A 164 -13.46 -5.93 -16.06
C THR A 164 -12.72 -6.63 -17.19
N ALA A 165 -13.43 -7.03 -18.23
CA ALA A 165 -12.84 -7.50 -19.48
C ALA A 165 -12.89 -6.40 -20.54
N TYR A 166 -11.76 -6.17 -21.18
CA TYR A 166 -11.59 -5.27 -22.31
C TYR A 166 -11.26 -6.06 -23.57
N ASP A 167 -11.82 -5.64 -24.70
CA ASP A 167 -11.34 -6.01 -26.02
C ASP A 167 -10.28 -5.00 -26.45
N LEU A 168 -9.02 -5.45 -26.57
CA LEU A 168 -7.92 -4.57 -26.96
C LEU A 168 -7.89 -4.27 -28.47
N ASN A 169 -8.65 -5.02 -29.27
CA ASN A 169 -8.74 -4.77 -30.71
C ASN A 169 -9.72 -3.63 -31.01
N SER A 170 -10.86 -3.58 -30.30
CA SER A 170 -11.85 -2.50 -30.46
C SER A 170 -11.71 -1.36 -29.46
N GLY A 171 -11.08 -1.61 -28.30
CA GLY A 171 -11.00 -0.66 -27.18
C GLY A 171 -12.24 -0.63 -26.29
N GLU A 172 -13.14 -1.61 -26.43
CA GLU A 172 -14.42 -1.64 -25.71
C GLU A 172 -14.37 -2.49 -24.43
N ILE A 173 -15.28 -2.20 -23.50
CA ILE A 173 -15.55 -3.06 -22.34
C ILE A 173 -16.49 -4.17 -22.79
N ARG A 174 -16.07 -5.43 -22.64
CA ARG A 174 -16.89 -6.61 -22.94
C ARG A 174 -17.88 -6.89 -21.80
N TRP A 175 -17.39 -6.86 -20.57
CA TRP A 175 -18.18 -7.02 -19.36
C TRP A 175 -17.46 -6.45 -18.14
N LYS A 176 -18.22 -6.14 -17.09
CA LYS A 176 -17.74 -5.66 -15.79
C LYS A 176 -18.62 -6.23 -14.69
N ILE A 177 -18.00 -6.86 -13.69
CA ILE A 177 -18.70 -7.47 -12.56
C ILE A 177 -18.06 -7.06 -11.22
N PRO A 178 -18.82 -7.01 -10.11
CA PRO A 178 -18.24 -7.00 -8.77
C PRO A 178 -17.31 -8.20 -8.55
N LEU A 179 -16.17 -8.00 -7.89
CA LEU A 179 -15.25 -9.09 -7.58
C LEU A 179 -15.07 -9.26 -6.06
N GLY A 180 -15.62 -10.34 -5.55
CA GLY A 180 -15.62 -10.68 -4.12
C GLY A 180 -16.62 -9.88 -3.31
N GLU A 181 -16.58 -10.06 -2.00
CA GLU A 181 -17.52 -9.42 -1.08
C GLU A 181 -16.81 -8.88 0.17
N VAL A 182 -17.49 -8.00 0.90
CA VAL A 182 -17.22 -7.70 2.30
C VAL A 182 -18.08 -8.65 3.17
N PRO A 183 -17.48 -9.63 3.87
CA PRO A 183 -18.24 -10.67 4.56
C PRO A 183 -19.29 -10.17 5.56
N GLU A 184 -19.03 -9.07 6.28
CA GLU A 184 -19.99 -8.47 7.22
C GLU A 184 -21.22 -7.90 6.53
N LEU A 185 -21.03 -7.34 5.33
CA LEU A 185 -22.13 -6.78 4.55
C LEU A 185 -22.95 -7.91 3.93
N ALA A 186 -22.28 -8.92 3.37
CA ALA A 186 -22.91 -10.12 2.85
C ALA A 186 -23.73 -10.85 3.92
N ALA A 187 -23.19 -10.97 5.15
CA ALA A 187 -23.91 -11.56 6.30
C ALA A 187 -25.18 -10.78 6.69
N ARG A 188 -25.30 -9.52 6.26
CA ARG A 188 -26.48 -8.66 6.45
C ARG A 188 -27.36 -8.59 5.19
N GLY A 189 -27.09 -9.41 4.18
CA GLY A 189 -27.83 -9.44 2.92
C GLY A 189 -27.44 -8.34 1.92
N ILE A 190 -26.34 -7.61 2.16
CA ILE A 190 -25.80 -6.62 1.24
C ILE A 190 -24.70 -7.29 0.42
N ASN A 191 -25.02 -7.68 -0.81
CA ASN A 191 -24.13 -8.37 -1.73
C ASN A 191 -23.65 -7.43 -2.85
N ASP A 192 -22.89 -7.97 -3.80
CA ASP A 192 -22.31 -7.25 -4.94
C ASP A 192 -21.41 -6.09 -4.51
N THR A 193 -20.79 -6.23 -3.34
CA THR A 193 -20.03 -5.16 -2.70
C THR A 193 -18.64 -4.99 -3.31
N GLY A 194 -18.11 -6.03 -3.94
CA GLY A 194 -16.69 -6.13 -4.23
C GLY A 194 -15.87 -6.27 -2.95
N SER A 195 -14.78 -7.02 -3.00
CA SER A 195 -13.86 -7.10 -1.87
C SER A 195 -13.30 -5.71 -1.57
N HIS A 196 -13.14 -5.38 -0.29
CA HIS A 196 -12.40 -4.19 0.10
C HIS A 196 -10.87 -4.44 -0.08
N PHE A 197 -10.23 -3.65 -0.95
CA PHE A 197 -8.78 -3.62 -1.16
C PHE A 197 -8.11 -5.01 -1.37
N PRO A 198 -8.59 -5.86 -2.31
CA PRO A 198 -7.98 -7.15 -2.56
C PRO A 198 -6.56 -6.97 -3.10
N LYS A 199 -5.69 -7.94 -2.84
CA LYS A 199 -4.31 -7.96 -3.36
C LYS A 199 -4.06 -9.26 -4.11
N VAL A 200 -5.05 -9.69 -4.89
CA VAL A 200 -5.01 -10.93 -5.66
C VAL A 200 -5.14 -10.58 -7.13
N ASN A 201 -4.28 -11.16 -7.94
CA ASN A 201 -4.28 -10.95 -9.38
C ASN A 201 -5.02 -12.10 -10.07
N PRO A 202 -5.62 -11.86 -11.24
CA PRO A 202 -6.21 -12.93 -12.03
C PRO A 202 -5.13 -13.66 -12.84
N VAL A 203 -5.41 -14.89 -13.25
CA VAL A 203 -4.75 -15.58 -14.35
C VAL A 203 -5.81 -16.14 -15.29
N VAL A 204 -5.54 -16.18 -16.59
CA VAL A 204 -6.44 -16.74 -17.59
C VAL A 204 -5.80 -17.96 -18.26
N THR A 205 -6.55 -19.03 -18.43
CA THR A 205 -6.10 -20.24 -19.11
C THR A 205 -6.50 -20.23 -20.59
N ALA A 206 -5.80 -21.02 -21.41
CA ALA A 206 -6.14 -21.19 -22.82
C ALA A 206 -7.55 -21.82 -23.04
N GLY A 207 -8.11 -22.46 -22.00
CA GLY A 207 -9.46 -23.01 -22.00
C GLY A 207 -10.57 -21.99 -21.71
N GLY A 208 -10.24 -20.70 -21.57
CA GLY A 208 -11.23 -19.65 -21.32
C GLY A 208 -11.70 -19.56 -19.87
N LEU A 209 -10.86 -19.98 -18.92
CA LEU A 209 -11.13 -19.83 -17.49
C LEU A 209 -10.27 -18.73 -16.89
N ILE A 210 -10.86 -17.86 -16.10
CA ILE A 210 -10.16 -16.90 -15.25
C ILE A 210 -10.15 -17.46 -13.83
N PHE A 211 -8.95 -17.60 -13.26
CA PHE A 211 -8.79 -17.93 -11.85
C PHE A 211 -8.36 -16.69 -11.08
N THR A 212 -9.07 -16.40 -9.98
CA THR A 212 -8.73 -15.31 -9.07
C THR A 212 -9.33 -15.60 -7.70
N GLY A 213 -9.13 -14.70 -6.74
CA GLY A 213 -9.78 -14.77 -5.45
C GLY A 213 -9.71 -13.45 -4.73
N THR A 214 -10.28 -13.35 -3.54
CA THR A 214 -10.23 -12.09 -2.79
C THR A 214 -10.03 -12.30 -1.28
N ARG A 215 -10.17 -11.22 -0.51
CA ARG A 215 -9.99 -11.28 0.95
C ARG A 215 -11.19 -11.89 1.70
N ASP A 216 -12.26 -12.20 0.97
CA ASP A 216 -13.39 -13.01 1.45
C ASP A 216 -13.07 -14.52 1.59
N ARG A 217 -11.81 -14.91 1.33
CA ARG A 217 -11.32 -16.30 1.39
C ARG A 217 -11.90 -17.21 0.32
N LYS A 218 -12.46 -16.65 -0.75
CA LYS A 218 -12.97 -17.42 -1.87
C LYS A 218 -12.00 -17.41 -3.05
N VAL A 219 -11.61 -18.61 -3.48
CA VAL A 219 -11.02 -18.88 -4.79
C VAL A 219 -12.16 -19.04 -5.79
N ARG A 220 -11.98 -18.52 -7.00
CA ARG A 220 -13.00 -18.48 -8.05
C ARG A 220 -12.43 -18.93 -9.39
N ALA A 221 -13.23 -19.68 -10.12
CA ALA A 221 -13.08 -19.88 -11.56
C ALA A 221 -14.24 -19.17 -12.26
N LEU A 222 -13.93 -18.30 -13.22
CA LEU A 222 -14.91 -17.53 -13.99
C LEU A 222 -14.77 -17.85 -15.47
N ASP A 223 -15.89 -17.87 -16.17
CA ASP A 223 -15.93 -17.91 -17.62
C ASP A 223 -15.33 -16.61 -18.20
N SER A 224 -14.32 -16.72 -19.06
CA SER A 224 -13.60 -15.55 -19.57
C SER A 224 -14.39 -14.71 -20.58
N ALA A 225 -15.45 -15.28 -21.18
CA ALA A 225 -16.29 -14.61 -22.16
C ALA A 225 -17.41 -13.79 -21.50
N THR A 226 -17.88 -14.20 -20.33
CA THR A 226 -19.04 -13.61 -19.65
C THR A 226 -18.74 -13.02 -18.27
N GLY A 227 -17.63 -13.43 -17.64
CA GLY A 227 -17.36 -13.12 -16.24
C GLY A 227 -18.19 -13.94 -15.25
N THR A 228 -19.01 -14.89 -15.72
CA THR A 228 -19.84 -15.71 -14.83
C THR A 228 -18.97 -16.58 -13.95
N VAL A 229 -19.23 -16.58 -12.63
CA VAL A 229 -18.56 -17.49 -11.70
C VAL A 229 -19.07 -18.91 -11.97
N LEU A 230 -18.18 -19.78 -12.43
CA LEU A 230 -18.48 -21.18 -12.72
C LEU A 230 -18.25 -22.07 -11.50
N TRP A 231 -17.30 -21.69 -10.65
CA TRP A 231 -16.94 -22.45 -9.46
C TRP A 231 -16.31 -21.55 -8.39
N GLU A 232 -16.57 -21.88 -7.12
CA GLU A 232 -15.90 -21.26 -5.97
C GLU A 232 -15.48 -22.31 -4.94
N ALA A 233 -14.40 -22.04 -4.20
CA ALA A 233 -14.08 -22.72 -2.95
C ALA A 233 -13.67 -21.72 -1.87
N THR A 234 -14.08 -22.01 -0.65
CA THR A 234 -13.62 -21.28 0.54
C THR A 234 -12.36 -21.93 1.08
N VAL A 235 -11.35 -21.13 1.39
CA VAL A 235 -10.10 -21.55 2.02
C VAL A 235 -9.97 -20.98 3.44
N ASP A 236 -9.01 -21.49 4.21
CA ASP A 236 -8.89 -21.15 5.64
C ASP A 236 -8.49 -19.69 5.88
N ALA A 237 -7.64 -19.14 5.00
CA ALA A 237 -7.10 -17.78 5.09
C ALA A 237 -7.42 -16.95 3.84
N ALA A 238 -7.32 -15.62 3.97
CA ALA A 238 -7.55 -14.74 2.82
C ALA A 238 -6.41 -14.87 1.81
N LEU A 239 -6.74 -14.52 0.57
CA LEU A 239 -5.84 -14.66 -0.55
C LEU A 239 -5.03 -13.38 -0.78
N GLU A 240 -3.77 -13.53 -1.16
CA GLU A 240 -2.93 -12.45 -1.69
C GLU A 240 -1.89 -12.95 -2.69
N GLY A 241 -1.35 -12.05 -3.49
CA GLY A 241 -0.37 -12.36 -4.53
C GLY A 241 -1.01 -12.77 -5.85
N MET A 242 -0.20 -13.42 -6.69
CA MET A 242 -0.64 -13.88 -8.00
C MET A 242 -0.76 -15.40 -7.97
N PRO A 243 -1.90 -15.98 -8.37
CA PRO A 243 -1.98 -17.41 -8.56
C PRO A 243 -1.01 -17.84 -9.66
N ALA A 244 -0.55 -19.08 -9.58
CA ALA A 244 0.27 -19.69 -10.62
C ALA A 244 -0.48 -20.88 -11.21
N VAL A 245 -0.46 -21.00 -12.53
CA VAL A 245 -0.94 -22.18 -13.25
C VAL A 245 0.28 -22.99 -13.65
N TYR A 246 0.28 -24.28 -13.38
CA TYR A 246 1.38 -25.18 -13.74
C TYR A 246 0.84 -26.57 -14.09
N GLU A 247 1.66 -27.35 -14.79
CA GLU A 247 1.37 -28.74 -15.08
C GLU A 247 2.36 -29.63 -14.31
N GLN A 248 1.84 -30.73 -13.77
CA GLN A 248 2.66 -31.77 -13.18
C GLN A 248 2.08 -33.14 -13.54
N ALA A 249 2.92 -34.00 -14.13
CA ALA A 249 2.56 -35.35 -14.55
C ALA A 249 1.30 -35.39 -15.45
N GLY A 250 1.19 -34.47 -16.41
CA GLY A 250 0.07 -34.41 -17.37
C GLY A 250 -1.23 -33.83 -16.81
N ARG A 251 -1.24 -33.37 -15.55
CA ARG A 251 -2.40 -32.70 -14.93
C ARG A 251 -2.08 -31.24 -14.66
N GLN A 252 -2.99 -30.35 -15.02
CA GLN A 252 -2.87 -28.93 -14.74
C GLN A 252 -3.38 -28.59 -13.33
N TYR A 253 -2.77 -27.59 -12.71
CA TYR A 253 -3.09 -27.12 -11.39
C TYR A 253 -3.08 -25.60 -11.37
N VAL A 254 -3.87 -25.03 -10.47
CA VAL A 254 -3.77 -23.62 -10.07
C VAL A 254 -3.48 -23.56 -8.58
N VAL A 255 -2.46 -22.79 -8.20
CA VAL A 255 -2.07 -22.61 -6.79
C VAL A 255 -2.26 -21.16 -6.35
N PHE A 256 -2.79 -21.01 -5.14
CA PHE A 256 -3.05 -19.73 -4.49
C PHE A 256 -2.27 -19.62 -3.18
N CYS A 257 -1.79 -18.42 -2.87
CA CYS A 257 -1.26 -18.10 -1.55
C CYS A 257 -2.40 -17.64 -0.63
N ALA A 258 -2.83 -18.53 0.26
CA ALA A 258 -3.78 -18.26 1.33
C ALA A 258 -3.02 -17.90 2.60
N ALA A 259 -2.41 -16.73 2.63
CA ALA A 259 -1.61 -16.26 3.76
C ALA A 259 -1.91 -14.80 4.16
N ALA A 260 -2.97 -14.22 3.60
CA ALA A 260 -3.42 -12.90 3.97
C ALA A 260 -4.38 -12.94 5.16
N ARG A 261 -4.47 -11.83 5.88
CA ARG A 261 -5.60 -11.59 6.79
C ARG A 261 -6.84 -11.24 5.99
N ALA A 262 -7.95 -11.89 6.31
CA ALA A 262 -9.25 -11.43 5.88
C ALA A 262 -9.44 -10.00 6.43
N SER A 263 -9.51 -9.00 5.54
CA SER A 263 -9.73 -7.62 5.94
C SER A 263 -11.22 -7.35 5.91
N THR A 264 -11.88 -7.74 6.99
CA THR A 264 -13.31 -7.56 7.15
C THR A 264 -13.60 -6.35 8.07
N GLN A 265 -12.56 -5.80 8.72
CA GLN A 265 -12.61 -4.59 9.56
C GLN A 265 -11.62 -3.49 9.15
N ALA A 266 -11.98 -2.25 9.54
CA ALA A 266 -11.16 -1.04 9.61
C ALA A 266 -9.73 -1.22 10.16
N LYS A 267 -9.42 -2.31 10.87
CA LYS A 267 -8.09 -2.54 11.46
C LYS A 267 -6.99 -2.89 10.45
N ALA A 268 -7.33 -3.15 9.18
CA ALA A 268 -6.38 -3.33 8.09
C ALA A 268 -6.25 -2.11 7.17
N THR A 269 -6.77 -0.94 7.59
CA THR A 269 -6.63 0.32 6.87
C THR A 269 -5.17 0.80 6.95
N PRO A 270 -4.61 1.40 5.89
CA PRO A 270 -3.36 2.16 6.01
C PRO A 270 -3.47 3.16 7.17
N GLY A 271 -2.58 3.05 8.17
CA GLY A 271 -2.60 3.89 9.37
C GLY A 271 -3.21 3.25 10.63
N HIS A 272 -3.63 1.98 10.59
CA HIS A 272 -3.95 1.20 11.80
C HIS A 272 -2.86 0.18 12.11
N PRO A 273 -2.61 -0.12 13.40
CA PRO A 273 -1.55 -1.03 13.78
C PRO A 273 -1.82 -2.42 13.20
N ALA A 274 -0.86 -2.97 12.44
CA ALA A 274 -0.94 -4.35 12.01
C ALA A 274 -1.05 -5.23 13.26
N SER A 275 -2.09 -6.09 13.34
CA SER A 275 -2.17 -7.08 14.42
C SER A 275 -0.87 -7.91 14.46
N ALA A 276 -0.45 -8.33 15.64
CA ALA A 276 0.74 -9.17 15.83
C ALA A 276 0.43 -10.68 15.65
N ASP A 277 -0.84 -11.04 15.46
CA ASP A 277 -1.28 -12.44 15.45
C ASP A 277 -0.74 -13.18 14.23
N ARG A 278 -0.15 -14.35 14.44
CA ARG A 278 0.34 -15.15 13.31
C ARG A 278 -0.81 -15.52 12.37
N ILE A 279 -0.60 -15.33 11.07
CA ILE A 279 -1.52 -15.85 10.06
C ILE A 279 -1.13 -17.31 9.79
N PRO A 280 -2.03 -18.29 9.99
CA PRO A 280 -1.81 -19.65 9.54
C PRO A 280 -1.92 -19.67 8.01
N GLY A 281 -0.83 -19.34 7.32
CA GLY A 281 -0.77 -19.24 5.87
C GLY A 281 -0.42 -20.57 5.20
N ALA A 282 -1.02 -20.85 4.05
CA ALA A 282 -0.73 -22.02 3.23
C ALA A 282 -0.77 -21.68 1.73
N TYR A 283 -0.11 -22.50 0.92
CA TYR A 283 -0.39 -22.56 -0.51
C TYR A 283 -1.46 -23.63 -0.74
N VAL A 284 -2.54 -23.26 -1.43
CA VAL A 284 -3.66 -24.17 -1.75
C VAL A 284 -3.66 -24.41 -3.24
N ALA A 285 -3.50 -25.66 -3.66
CA ALA A 285 -3.52 -26.08 -5.05
C ALA A 285 -4.83 -26.77 -5.40
N PHE A 286 -5.43 -26.39 -6.53
CA PHE A 286 -6.60 -27.02 -7.11
C PHE A 286 -6.19 -27.68 -8.41
N ALA A 287 -6.59 -28.93 -8.57
CA ALA A 287 -6.32 -29.68 -9.78
C ALA A 287 -7.41 -29.39 -10.81
N LEU A 288 -7.01 -29.13 -12.05
CA LEU A 288 -7.92 -28.92 -13.17
C LEU A 288 -8.17 -30.27 -13.84
N GLU A 289 -9.42 -30.54 -14.18
CA GLU A 289 -9.89 -31.74 -14.88
C GLU A 289 -10.51 -31.35 -16.22
#